data_AF-A0A9N8YUV5-F1
#
_entry.id   AF-A0A9N8YUV5-F1
#
_cell.length_a   1.000
_cell.length_b   1.000
_cell.length_c   1.000
_cell.angle_alpha   90.00
_cell.angle_beta   90.00
_cell.angle_gamma   90.00
#
_symmetry.space_group_name_H-M   'P 1'
#
loop_
_entity.id
_entity.type
_entity.pdbx_description
1 polymer ?
#
loop_
_entity_poly.entity_id
_entity_poly.type
_entity_poly.pdbx_seq_one_letter_code
_entity_poly.pdbx_strand_id
1 'polypeptide(L)'
;MWGLLNQVRQRHFNYLSLRTIIKKSDHVKPIIQIVSKSVHKQQRLSFSTTASLQSKSERVAHTSVKTKAIIAPPETHINTARLLREAITEGNANLAWQIYTSDKTLDKGLLYVDYRNLAWLLKRNGESQNEEATLTERIEHIEILIQDMLKSGVKYDIEIYNALLTACQKVQDIEKLEQVWKKISKLKTKGTINPDSTTYCTLINTYAKQLTTDGYEKIKKLYEEIINQGCKLDSQIFASLINAFSNFGNLEAADHALLQAEKLVRPNTATFNAILKGYMRNNCPESAMEFLQSEMMEKWNCSLDIVTINIMIAGNFHAAIIAKTRENEDSEAYMEKARDWYLLMLSQEIQPSVVTFNTLIQGFGKLGKMDEVIKSVTEMQRFLIVPSLMTFRNLADVYGLQKDFEGVKLVWNDMGKFGLEPDHKIIETFVRAAKACNENEWAAEILKKNMHIYEGKDNKNLNNILIH
;
A
#
# COMPACT_ATOMS: atom_id res chain seq x y z
N MET A 1 -14.74 8.50 26.03
CA MET A 1 -15.19 8.60 24.62
C MET A 1 -14.04 8.58 23.62
N TRP A 2 -13.01 9.43 23.73
CA TRP A 2 -11.86 9.43 22.80
C TRP A 2 -11.04 8.12 22.83
N GLY A 3 -10.85 7.52 24.00
CA GLY A 3 -10.23 6.18 24.14
C GLY A 3 -11.09 5.04 23.57
N LEU A 4 -12.42 5.16 23.60
CA LEU A 4 -13.35 4.20 22.96
C LEU A 4 -13.36 4.38 21.43
N LEU A 5 -13.21 5.61 20.94
CA LEU A 5 -13.06 5.91 19.52
C LEU A 5 -11.76 5.33 18.95
N ASN A 6 -10.67 5.33 19.70
CA ASN A 6 -9.42 4.65 19.29
C ASN A 6 -9.55 3.12 19.30
N GLN A 7 -10.29 2.54 20.25
CA GLN A 7 -10.57 1.09 20.26
C GLN A 7 -11.47 0.65 19.09
N VAL A 8 -12.42 1.48 18.66
CA VAL A 8 -13.28 1.20 17.50
C VAL A 8 -12.54 1.40 16.17
N ARG A 9 -11.61 2.35 16.10
CA ARG A 9 -10.82 2.63 14.89
C ARG A 9 -9.76 1.56 14.60
N GLN A 10 -9.30 0.83 15.62
CA GLN A 10 -8.33 -0.27 15.47
C GLN A 10 -8.95 -1.67 15.36
N ARG A 11 -10.26 -1.83 15.63
CA ARG A 11 -10.97 -3.11 15.46
C ARG A 11 -11.93 -3.06 14.26
N HIS A 12 -11.38 -3.10 13.06
CA HIS A 12 -12.13 -3.62 11.92
C HIS A 12 -12.10 -5.15 12.00
N PHE A 13 -13.23 -5.75 12.41
CA PHE A 13 -13.82 -7.01 11.91
C PHE A 13 -14.78 -7.62 12.96
N ASN A 14 -16.09 -7.35 12.79
CA ASN A 14 -17.21 -8.30 12.81
C ASN A 14 -18.54 -7.56 13.06
N TYR A 15 -19.36 -7.45 12.02
CA TYR A 15 -20.67 -6.77 12.06
C TYR A 15 -21.70 -7.49 12.97
N LEU A 16 -21.49 -8.79 13.21
CA LEU A 16 -22.35 -9.65 14.04
C LEU A 16 -22.17 -9.41 15.56
N SER A 17 -20.97 -9.11 16.02
CA SER A 17 -20.70 -8.82 17.43
C SER A 17 -21.23 -7.44 17.84
N LEU A 18 -21.16 -6.44 16.94
CA LEU A 18 -21.78 -5.13 17.11
C LEU A 18 -23.31 -5.21 17.26
N ARG A 19 -24.00 -5.99 16.43
CA ARG A 19 -25.47 -6.22 16.58
C ARG A 19 -25.84 -6.85 17.92
N THR A 20 -24.98 -7.69 18.46
CA THR A 20 -25.23 -8.42 19.71
C THR A 20 -24.98 -7.53 20.93
N ILE A 21 -24.00 -6.63 20.86
CA ILE A 21 -23.71 -5.62 21.89
C ILE A 21 -24.77 -4.51 21.87
N ILE A 22 -25.18 -4.04 20.68
CA ILE A 22 -26.21 -3.00 20.52
C ILE A 22 -27.59 -3.48 21.02
N LYS A 23 -27.91 -4.78 20.90
CA LYS A 23 -29.15 -5.36 21.44
C LYS A 23 -29.21 -5.45 22.98
N LYS A 24 -28.06 -5.37 23.67
CA LYS A 24 -27.96 -5.54 25.13
C LYS A 24 -27.89 -4.23 25.91
N SER A 25 -27.85 -3.07 25.24
CA SER A 25 -27.81 -1.76 25.91
C SER A 25 -29.22 -1.17 26.02
N ASP A 26 -29.76 -1.12 27.25
CA ASP A 26 -31.10 -0.56 27.51
C ASP A 26 -31.22 0.94 27.20
N HIS A 27 -30.09 1.64 26.99
CA HIS A 27 -30.07 3.06 26.65
C HIS A 27 -30.30 3.35 25.15
N VAL A 28 -30.34 2.34 24.27
CA VAL A 28 -30.45 2.54 22.80
C VAL A 28 -31.86 2.25 22.25
N LYS A 29 -32.73 1.58 23.03
CA LYS A 29 -34.13 1.28 22.65
C LYS A 29 -34.99 2.51 22.28
N PRO A 30 -34.89 3.67 22.96
CA PRO A 30 -35.68 4.85 22.59
C PRO A 30 -35.30 5.43 21.21
N ILE A 31 -34.02 5.34 20.83
CA ILE A 31 -33.50 5.87 19.56
C ILE A 31 -34.00 5.02 18.38
N ILE A 32 -34.08 3.70 18.54
CA ILE A 32 -34.62 2.79 17.51
C ILE A 32 -36.12 3.02 17.27
N GLN A 33 -36.90 3.33 18.31
CA GLN A 33 -38.33 3.67 18.16
C GLN A 33 -38.57 5.00 17.44
N ILE A 34 -37.68 5.98 17.62
CA ILE A 34 -37.77 7.28 16.92
C ILE A 34 -37.41 7.11 15.44
N VAL A 35 -36.41 6.28 15.13
CA VAL A 35 -36.01 5.97 13.75
C VAL A 35 -37.10 5.16 13.03
N SER A 36 -37.74 4.16 13.68
CA SER A 36 -38.81 3.38 13.04
C SER A 36 -40.07 4.20 12.75
N LYS A 37 -40.44 5.14 13.65
CA LYS A 37 -41.55 6.09 13.42
C LYS A 37 -41.26 7.05 12.26
N SER A 38 -40.00 7.41 12.04
CA SER A 38 -39.58 8.28 10.93
C SER A 38 -39.64 7.57 9.57
N VAL A 39 -39.27 6.28 9.53
CA VAL A 39 -39.34 5.44 8.32
C VAL A 39 -40.79 5.18 7.88
N HIS A 40 -41.71 4.92 8.81
CA HIS A 40 -43.13 4.76 8.47
C HIS A 40 -43.81 6.06 8.02
N LYS A 41 -43.32 7.22 8.48
CA LYS A 41 -43.82 8.53 8.02
C LYS A 41 -43.35 8.83 6.58
N GLN A 42 -42.13 8.43 6.20
CA GLN A 42 -41.64 8.52 4.82
C GLN A 42 -42.37 7.57 3.87
N GLN A 43 -42.69 6.34 4.29
CA GLN A 43 -43.48 5.41 3.48
C GLN A 43 -44.92 5.89 3.24
N ARG A 44 -45.57 6.57 4.21
CA ARG A 44 -46.90 7.15 3.96
C ARG A 44 -46.88 8.34 2.99
N LEU A 45 -45.80 9.14 3.00
CA LEU A 45 -45.63 10.26 2.06
C LEU A 45 -45.39 9.78 0.62
N SER A 46 -44.72 8.64 0.41
CA SER A 46 -44.48 8.09 -0.94
C SER A 46 -45.73 7.46 -1.58
N PHE A 47 -46.68 6.96 -0.78
CA PHE A 47 -47.93 6.39 -1.30
C PHE A 47 -49.02 7.43 -1.62
N SER A 48 -48.98 8.63 -1.03
CA SER A 48 -49.94 9.70 -1.39
C SER A 48 -49.56 10.46 -2.66
N THR A 49 -48.27 10.56 -3.00
CA THR A 49 -47.82 11.23 -4.23
C THR A 49 -48.11 10.41 -5.48
N THR A 50 -48.00 9.07 -5.42
CA THR A 50 -48.26 8.16 -6.55
C THR A 50 -49.72 8.15 -6.99
N ALA A 51 -50.69 8.33 -6.07
CA ALA A 51 -52.11 8.40 -6.41
C ALA A 51 -52.53 9.75 -7.03
N SER A 52 -51.83 10.85 -6.74
CA SER A 52 -52.13 12.18 -7.30
C SER A 52 -51.53 12.46 -8.68
N LEU A 53 -50.54 11.65 -9.10
CA LEU A 53 -49.81 11.80 -10.36
C LEU A 53 -50.43 11.00 -11.51
N GLN A 54 -51.21 9.94 -11.22
CA GLN A 54 -51.93 9.19 -12.25
C GLN A 54 -53.15 9.93 -12.83
N SER A 55 -53.66 10.98 -12.17
CA SER A 55 -54.80 11.76 -12.69
C SER A 55 -54.39 13.02 -13.49
N LYS A 56 -53.08 13.31 -13.65
CA LYS A 56 -52.58 14.51 -14.33
C LYS A 56 -51.80 14.23 -15.62
N SER A 57 -51.55 12.96 -15.98
CA SER A 57 -50.79 12.58 -17.19
C SER A 57 -51.60 12.63 -18.49
N GLU A 58 -52.91 12.94 -18.46
CA GLU A 58 -53.77 12.97 -19.66
C GLU A 58 -54.06 14.38 -20.22
N ARG A 59 -53.47 15.46 -19.67
CA ARG A 59 -53.77 16.83 -20.14
C ARG A 59 -52.57 17.75 -20.32
N VAL A 60 -51.47 17.33 -20.94
CA VAL A 60 -50.55 18.29 -21.60
C VAL A 60 -49.82 17.63 -22.78
N ALA A 61 -50.57 17.22 -23.80
CA ALA A 61 -50.01 16.99 -25.13
C ALA A 61 -50.50 18.12 -26.03
N HIS A 62 -49.87 19.29 -25.97
CA HIS A 62 -49.84 20.33 -27.00
C HIS A 62 -49.05 21.54 -26.46
N THR A 63 -47.79 21.70 -26.88
CA THR A 63 -47.21 22.94 -27.46
C THR A 63 -45.70 22.77 -27.61
N SER A 64 -45.22 23.09 -28.81
CA SER A 64 -43.83 23.09 -29.25
C SER A 64 -43.04 24.27 -28.68
N VAL A 65 -41.79 24.08 -28.22
CA VAL A 65 -40.67 25.04 -28.41
C VAL A 65 -39.33 24.28 -28.39
N LYS A 66 -38.45 24.64 -29.34
CA LYS A 66 -37.07 24.19 -29.50
C LYS A 66 -36.17 24.67 -28.34
N THR A 67 -35.57 23.73 -27.61
CA THR A 67 -34.34 23.95 -26.82
C THR A 67 -33.56 22.63 -26.77
N LYS A 68 -32.26 22.66 -27.09
CA LYS A 68 -31.35 21.50 -26.97
C LYS A 68 -31.35 21.02 -25.52
N ALA A 69 -32.12 19.97 -25.24
CA ALA A 69 -32.22 19.38 -23.91
C ALA A 69 -31.03 18.44 -23.68
N ILE A 70 -30.24 18.75 -22.65
CA ILE A 70 -29.38 17.78 -21.97
C ILE A 70 -30.33 16.70 -21.44
N ILE A 71 -30.29 15.50 -22.04
CA ILE A 71 -31.16 14.38 -21.67
C ILE A 71 -30.77 13.95 -20.25
N ALA A 72 -31.68 14.10 -19.28
CA ALA A 72 -31.50 13.59 -17.94
C ALA A 72 -31.39 12.05 -17.96
N PRO A 73 -30.47 11.43 -17.20
CA PRO A 73 -30.33 9.98 -17.19
C PRO A 73 -31.58 9.29 -16.59
N PRO A 74 -32.00 8.12 -17.11
CA PRO A 74 -33.14 7.36 -16.59
C PRO A 74 -33.03 7.05 -15.08
N GLU A 75 -34.17 6.97 -14.37
CA GLU A 75 -34.24 6.76 -12.90
C GLU A 75 -33.49 5.52 -12.39
N THR A 76 -33.33 4.50 -13.23
CA THR A 76 -32.55 3.29 -12.93
C THR A 76 -31.07 3.60 -12.70
N HIS A 77 -30.48 4.51 -13.48
CA HIS A 77 -29.06 4.90 -13.36
C HIS A 77 -28.78 5.72 -12.10
N ILE A 78 -29.77 6.45 -11.60
CA ILE A 78 -29.64 7.25 -10.38
C ILE A 78 -29.53 6.33 -9.15
N ASN A 79 -30.28 5.23 -9.15
CA ASN A 79 -30.27 4.25 -8.05
C ASN A 79 -28.97 3.44 -8.00
N THR A 80 -28.46 2.98 -9.15
CA THR A 80 -27.20 2.22 -9.21
C THR A 80 -25.97 3.09 -8.98
N ALA A 81 -25.93 4.33 -9.48
CA ALA A 81 -24.86 5.27 -9.18
C ALA A 81 -24.82 5.67 -7.69
N ARG A 82 -25.98 5.74 -7.02
CA ARG A 82 -26.07 5.95 -5.57
C ARG A 82 -25.52 4.75 -4.80
N LEU A 83 -25.92 3.53 -5.16
CA LEU A 83 -25.43 2.29 -4.55
C LEU A 83 -23.91 2.12 -4.74
N LEU A 84 -23.38 2.48 -5.91
CA LEU A 84 -21.95 2.49 -6.17
C LEU A 84 -21.22 3.48 -5.25
N ARG A 85 -21.73 4.71 -5.11
CA ARG A 85 -21.16 5.69 -4.18
C ARG A 85 -21.23 5.23 -2.72
N GLU A 86 -22.32 4.61 -2.32
CA GLU A 86 -22.48 4.05 -0.96
C GLU A 86 -21.43 2.96 -0.70
N ALA A 87 -21.27 1.99 -1.61
CA ALA A 87 -20.25 0.95 -1.50
C ALA A 87 -18.81 1.52 -1.50
N ILE A 88 -18.56 2.60 -2.26
CA ILE A 88 -17.29 3.34 -2.26
C ILE A 88 -17.06 4.04 -0.93
N THR A 89 -18.07 4.71 -0.36
CA THR A 89 -17.96 5.36 0.95
C THR A 89 -17.75 4.36 2.09
N GLU A 90 -18.31 3.16 1.96
CA GLU A 90 -18.11 2.04 2.91
C GLU A 90 -16.76 1.33 2.73
N GLY A 91 -16.02 1.63 1.66
CA GLY A 91 -14.70 1.05 1.40
C GLY A 91 -14.71 -0.36 0.82
N ASN A 92 -15.87 -0.89 0.41
CA ASN A 92 -16.00 -2.24 -0.12
C ASN A 92 -15.81 -2.26 -1.64
N ALA A 93 -14.55 -2.37 -2.08
CA ALA A 93 -14.19 -2.35 -3.50
C ALA A 93 -14.76 -3.53 -4.30
N ASN A 94 -14.99 -4.69 -3.68
CA ASN A 94 -15.53 -5.86 -4.37
C ASN A 94 -17.03 -5.76 -4.59
N LEU A 95 -17.77 -5.30 -3.59
CA LEU A 95 -19.19 -4.99 -3.74
C LEU A 95 -19.39 -3.88 -4.78
N ALA A 96 -18.56 -2.83 -4.73
CA ALA A 96 -18.61 -1.75 -5.71
C ALA A 96 -18.28 -2.24 -7.13
N TRP A 97 -17.30 -3.15 -7.29
CA TRP A 97 -17.02 -3.79 -8.58
C TRP A 97 -18.17 -4.68 -9.07
N GLN A 98 -18.77 -5.48 -8.18
CA GLN A 98 -19.92 -6.32 -8.53
C GLN A 98 -21.12 -5.49 -8.98
N ILE A 99 -21.44 -4.42 -8.24
CA ILE A 99 -22.49 -3.45 -8.61
C ILE A 99 -22.19 -2.86 -9.98
N TYR A 100 -20.93 -2.47 -10.23
CA TYR A 100 -20.48 -1.96 -11.52
C TYR A 100 -20.66 -2.98 -12.66
N THR A 101 -20.21 -4.23 -12.50
CA THR A 101 -20.32 -5.26 -13.56
C THR A 101 -21.74 -5.79 -13.79
N SER A 102 -22.62 -5.66 -12.80
CA SER A 102 -23.99 -6.19 -12.86
C SER A 102 -24.94 -5.37 -13.74
N ASP A 103 -24.64 -4.09 -13.96
CA ASP A 103 -25.47 -3.17 -14.74
C ASP A 103 -24.79 -2.77 -16.06
N LYS A 104 -25.03 -3.55 -17.12
CA LYS A 104 -24.53 -3.27 -18.49
C LYS A 104 -25.03 -1.93 -19.06
N THR A 105 -26.04 -1.31 -18.44
CA THR A 105 -26.56 0.00 -18.88
C THR A 105 -25.80 1.16 -18.23
N LEU A 106 -25.10 0.91 -17.10
CA LEU A 106 -24.25 1.87 -16.41
C LEU A 106 -23.12 2.36 -17.33
N ASP A 107 -22.53 1.49 -18.14
CA ASP A 107 -21.45 1.84 -19.10
C ASP A 107 -21.81 3.02 -20.00
N LYS A 108 -23.09 3.16 -20.39
CA LYS A 108 -23.55 4.25 -21.26
C LYS A 108 -23.92 5.51 -20.50
N GLY A 109 -24.39 5.39 -19.24
CA GLY A 109 -24.67 6.52 -18.36
C GLY A 109 -23.41 7.11 -17.68
N LEU A 110 -22.36 6.29 -17.52
CA LEU A 110 -21.07 6.62 -16.90
C LEU A 110 -20.13 7.44 -17.80
N LEU A 111 -20.42 7.58 -19.10
CA LEU A 111 -19.81 8.60 -19.94
C LEU A 111 -19.89 10.01 -19.31
N TYR A 112 -20.82 10.22 -18.37
CA TYR A 112 -20.99 11.46 -17.61
C TYR A 112 -20.83 11.31 -16.09
N VAL A 113 -20.67 10.10 -15.55
CA VAL A 113 -20.65 9.85 -14.10
C VAL A 113 -19.31 9.25 -13.67
N ASP A 114 -18.36 10.14 -13.44
CA ASP A 114 -17.31 10.02 -12.40
C ASP A 114 -16.28 8.87 -12.56
N TYR A 115 -15.39 9.00 -13.55
CA TYR A 115 -14.14 8.24 -13.72
C TYR A 115 -13.30 8.12 -12.42
N ARG A 116 -13.51 9.01 -11.46
CA ARG A 116 -12.86 8.95 -10.13
C ARG A 116 -13.30 7.75 -9.32
N ASN A 117 -14.54 7.27 -9.50
CA ASN A 117 -15.02 6.06 -8.86
C ASN A 117 -14.31 4.81 -9.43
N LEU A 118 -14.02 4.79 -10.73
CA LEU A 118 -13.24 3.73 -11.37
C LEU A 118 -11.76 3.79 -10.99
N ALA A 119 -11.18 5.00 -10.98
CA ALA A 119 -9.82 5.22 -10.49
C ALA A 119 -9.69 4.78 -9.02
N TRP A 120 -10.72 5.04 -8.21
CA TRP A 120 -10.80 4.57 -6.83
C TRP A 120 -10.88 3.04 -6.74
N LEU A 121 -11.68 2.39 -7.60
CA LEU A 121 -11.82 0.92 -7.64
C LEU A 121 -10.51 0.20 -8.01
N LEU A 122 -9.71 0.80 -8.88
CA LEU A 122 -8.35 0.31 -9.20
C LEU A 122 -7.35 0.59 -8.07
N LYS A 123 -7.48 1.75 -7.41
CA LYS A 123 -6.55 2.17 -6.36
C LYS A 123 -6.72 1.35 -5.09
N ARG A 124 -7.96 1.02 -4.72
CA ARG A 124 -8.29 0.33 -3.46
C ARG A 124 -8.35 -1.18 -3.65
N ASN A 125 -7.50 -1.88 -2.89
CA ASN A 125 -7.58 -3.33 -2.75
C ASN A 125 -8.91 -3.66 -2.07
N GLY A 126 -9.73 -4.52 -2.68
CA GLY A 126 -10.72 -5.26 -1.91
C GLY A 126 -9.96 -6.33 -1.16
N GLU A 127 -9.97 -6.30 0.18
CA GLU A 127 -9.23 -7.17 1.10
C GLU A 127 -9.63 -8.66 1.06
N SER A 128 -9.98 -9.22 -0.11
CA SER A 128 -10.40 -10.62 -0.22
C SER A 128 -9.57 -11.40 -1.24
N GLN A 129 -8.72 -12.27 -0.69
CA GLN A 129 -8.22 -13.60 -1.07
C GLN A 129 -8.19 -14.12 -2.54
N ASN A 130 -8.79 -13.49 -3.55
CA ASN A 130 -8.85 -13.91 -4.98
C ASN A 130 -8.34 -12.80 -5.96
N GLU A 131 -7.20 -12.17 -5.66
CA GLU A 131 -6.90 -10.79 -6.11
C GLU A 131 -6.20 -10.61 -7.47
N GLU A 132 -5.46 -11.59 -8.02
CA GLU A 132 -4.68 -11.37 -9.26
C GLU A 132 -5.51 -11.47 -10.55
N ALA A 133 -6.36 -12.50 -10.66
CA ALA A 133 -7.25 -12.68 -11.80
C ALA A 133 -8.29 -11.55 -11.88
N THR A 134 -8.85 -11.15 -10.74
CA THR A 134 -9.85 -10.07 -10.66
C THR A 134 -9.27 -8.69 -10.99
N LEU A 135 -8.00 -8.44 -10.65
CA LEU A 135 -7.35 -7.16 -10.98
C LEU A 135 -6.97 -7.08 -12.47
N THR A 136 -6.60 -8.19 -13.08
CA THR A 136 -6.31 -8.26 -14.52
C THR A 136 -7.57 -8.02 -15.35
N GLU A 137 -8.69 -8.63 -14.97
CA GLU A 137 -10.01 -8.37 -15.57
C GLU A 137 -10.44 -6.90 -15.40
N ARG A 138 -10.19 -6.32 -14.22
CA ARG A 138 -10.46 -4.90 -13.94
C ARG A 138 -9.66 -3.96 -14.84
N ILE A 139 -8.39 -4.27 -15.10
CA ILE A 139 -7.53 -3.49 -15.99
C ILE A 139 -8.10 -3.51 -17.41
N GLU A 140 -8.42 -4.70 -17.94
CA GLU A 140 -8.93 -4.86 -19.31
C GLU A 140 -10.26 -4.13 -19.53
N HIS A 141 -11.18 -4.23 -18.56
CA HIS A 141 -12.47 -3.55 -18.64
C HIS A 141 -12.33 -2.02 -18.66
N ILE A 142 -11.41 -1.48 -17.85
CA ILE A 142 -11.17 -0.02 -17.81
C ILE A 142 -10.46 0.47 -19.08
N GLU A 143 -9.62 -0.34 -19.71
CA GLU A 143 -9.07 0.00 -21.02
C GLU A 143 -10.14 0.13 -22.11
N ILE A 144 -11.11 -0.80 -22.14
CA ILE A 144 -12.26 -0.73 -23.06
C ILE A 144 -13.03 0.57 -22.82
N LEU A 145 -13.30 0.89 -21.56
CA LEU A 145 -14.01 2.11 -21.19
C LEU A 145 -13.25 3.38 -21.61
N ILE A 146 -11.93 3.45 -21.43
CA ILE A 146 -11.12 4.58 -21.91
C ILE A 146 -11.22 4.71 -23.44
N GLN A 147 -11.23 3.59 -24.19
CA GLN A 147 -11.40 3.64 -25.64
C GLN A 147 -12.76 4.19 -26.05
N ASP A 148 -13.82 3.81 -25.34
CA ASP A 148 -15.18 4.28 -25.64
C ASP A 148 -15.40 5.74 -25.22
N MET A 149 -14.74 6.19 -24.14
CA MET A 149 -14.68 7.61 -23.77
C MET A 149 -13.96 8.45 -24.84
N LEU A 150 -12.83 7.94 -25.37
CA LEU A 150 -12.09 8.55 -26.46
C LEU A 150 -12.94 8.69 -27.74
N LYS A 151 -13.69 7.65 -28.11
CA LYS A 151 -14.60 7.68 -29.28
C LYS A 151 -15.76 8.65 -29.09
N SER A 152 -16.23 8.80 -27.86
CA SER A 152 -17.38 9.64 -27.50
C SER A 152 -17.00 11.11 -27.23
N GLY A 153 -15.71 11.46 -27.25
CA GLY A 153 -15.22 12.82 -27.06
C GLY A 153 -15.34 13.36 -25.62
N VAL A 154 -15.51 12.48 -24.64
CA VAL A 154 -15.59 12.88 -23.23
C VAL A 154 -14.20 13.26 -22.72
N LYS A 155 -14.08 14.40 -22.02
CA LYS A 155 -12.83 14.79 -21.36
C LYS A 155 -12.58 13.89 -20.16
N TYR A 156 -11.36 13.36 -20.06
CA TYR A 156 -10.89 12.58 -18.91
C TYR A 156 -9.46 12.99 -18.54
N ASP A 157 -9.10 12.85 -17.27
CA ASP A 157 -7.85 13.35 -16.70
C ASP A 157 -6.78 12.25 -16.58
N ILE A 158 -5.54 12.65 -16.24
CA ILE A 158 -4.42 11.73 -15.97
C ILE A 158 -4.72 10.73 -14.83
N GLU A 159 -5.66 11.04 -13.94
CA GLU A 159 -6.01 10.22 -12.77
C GLU A 159 -6.37 8.76 -13.13
N ILE A 160 -7.11 8.54 -14.22
CA ILE A 160 -7.51 7.18 -14.63
C ILE A 160 -6.30 6.37 -15.13
N TYR A 161 -5.37 7.04 -15.82
CA TYR A 161 -4.13 6.41 -16.24
C TYR A 161 -3.19 6.14 -15.07
N ASN A 162 -3.11 7.04 -14.09
CA ASN A 162 -2.36 6.81 -12.85
C ASN A 162 -2.91 5.60 -12.08
N ALA A 163 -4.23 5.44 -12.04
CA ALA A 163 -4.87 4.28 -11.44
C ALA A 163 -4.56 2.98 -12.20
N LEU A 164 -4.59 3.01 -13.54
CA LEU A 164 -4.18 1.88 -14.38
C LEU A 164 -2.70 1.53 -14.17
N LEU A 165 -1.79 2.50 -14.20
CA LEU A 165 -0.37 2.27 -13.95
C LEU A 165 -0.13 1.68 -12.57
N THR A 166 -0.85 2.17 -11.55
CA THR A 166 -0.79 1.65 -10.18
C THR A 166 -1.29 0.20 -10.13
N ALA A 167 -2.37 -0.12 -10.84
CA ALA A 167 -2.90 -1.48 -10.93
C ALA A 167 -1.91 -2.41 -11.66
N CYS A 168 -1.38 -2.00 -12.82
CA CYS A 168 -0.35 -2.76 -13.53
C CYS A 168 0.90 -2.98 -12.67
N GLN A 169 1.33 -1.98 -11.90
CA GLN A 169 2.44 -2.12 -10.95
C GLN A 169 2.17 -3.19 -9.88
N LYS A 170 0.93 -3.29 -9.38
CA LYS A 170 0.54 -4.30 -8.37
C LYS A 170 0.53 -5.71 -8.95
N VAL A 171 -0.01 -5.88 -10.16
CA VAL A 171 -0.01 -7.16 -10.90
C VAL A 171 1.38 -7.52 -11.43
N GLN A 172 2.33 -6.57 -11.43
CA GLN A 172 3.65 -6.70 -12.04
C GLN A 172 3.59 -6.97 -13.56
N ASP A 173 2.52 -6.51 -14.22
CA ASP A 173 2.37 -6.59 -15.67
C ASP A 173 3.07 -5.40 -16.33
N ILE A 174 4.32 -5.62 -16.73
CA ILE A 174 5.21 -4.61 -17.29
C ILE A 174 4.81 -4.28 -18.73
N GLU A 175 4.37 -5.27 -19.50
CA GLU A 175 3.97 -5.09 -20.88
C GLU A 175 2.75 -4.18 -20.96
N LYS A 176 1.72 -4.43 -20.14
CA LYS A 176 0.55 -3.55 -20.07
C LYS A 176 0.93 -2.15 -19.56
N LEU A 177 1.81 -2.06 -18.57
CA LEU A 177 2.31 -0.76 -18.08
C LEU A 177 2.98 0.06 -19.20
N GLU A 178 3.77 -0.57 -20.06
CA GLU A 178 4.41 0.08 -21.20
C GLU A 178 3.41 0.50 -22.28
N GLN A 179 2.40 -0.33 -22.55
CA GLN A 179 1.32 0.02 -23.47
C GLN A 179 0.55 1.26 -22.97
N VAL A 180 0.25 1.31 -21.67
CA VAL A 180 -0.39 2.47 -21.03
C VAL A 180 0.51 3.70 -21.12
N TRP A 181 1.81 3.58 -20.82
CA TRP A 181 2.76 4.68 -20.98
C TRP A 181 2.82 5.20 -22.41
N LYS A 182 2.90 4.31 -23.41
CA LYS A 182 2.89 4.69 -24.83
C LYS A 182 1.62 5.46 -25.22
N LYS A 183 0.46 5.13 -24.65
CA LYS A 183 -0.78 5.89 -24.83
C LYS A 183 -0.66 7.28 -24.19
N ILE A 184 -0.15 7.37 -22.96
CA ILE A 184 0.06 8.65 -22.26
C ILE A 184 1.04 9.56 -23.03
N SER A 185 2.19 9.03 -23.48
CA SER A 185 3.18 9.80 -24.24
C SER A 185 2.61 10.36 -25.54
N LYS A 186 1.75 9.61 -26.24
CA LYS A 186 1.03 10.10 -27.44
C LYS A 186 0.02 11.21 -27.12
N LEU A 187 -0.61 11.17 -25.96
CA LEU A 187 -1.55 12.21 -25.53
C LEU A 187 -0.82 13.46 -25.02
N LYS A 188 0.38 13.29 -24.46
CA LYS A 188 1.31 14.36 -24.11
C LYS A 188 1.76 15.14 -25.34
N THR A 189 2.18 14.48 -26.42
CA THR A 189 2.60 15.18 -27.65
C THR A 189 1.45 15.94 -28.33
N LYS A 190 0.21 15.48 -28.13
CA LYS A 190 -1.00 16.19 -28.57
C LYS A 190 -1.44 17.32 -27.61
N GLY A 191 -0.73 17.52 -26.49
CA GLY A 191 -1.05 18.52 -25.47
C GLY A 191 -2.38 18.29 -24.74
N THR A 192 -2.97 17.10 -24.87
CA THR A 192 -4.30 16.79 -24.30
C THR A 192 -4.21 16.45 -22.81
N ILE A 193 -3.14 15.74 -22.41
CA ILE A 193 -2.91 15.31 -21.03
C ILE A 193 -1.43 15.51 -20.72
N ASN A 194 -1.12 16.05 -19.53
CA ASN A 194 0.25 16.15 -19.03
C ASN A 194 0.45 15.12 -17.90
N PRO A 195 1.48 14.27 -17.99
CA PRO A 195 1.88 13.40 -16.89
C PRO A 195 2.19 14.21 -15.63
N ASP A 196 1.81 13.70 -14.47
CA ASP A 196 2.09 14.31 -13.17
C ASP A 196 3.15 13.51 -12.40
N SER A 197 3.46 13.97 -11.18
CA SER A 197 4.40 13.27 -10.31
C SER A 197 4.02 11.82 -10.03
N THR A 198 2.73 11.55 -9.87
CA THR A 198 2.25 10.20 -9.59
C THR A 198 2.50 9.29 -10.78
N THR A 199 2.32 9.78 -12.02
CA THR A 199 2.63 9.04 -13.24
C THR A 199 4.10 8.62 -13.26
N TYR A 200 5.02 9.57 -13.12
CA TYR A 200 6.46 9.29 -13.17
C TYR A 200 6.93 8.43 -12.00
N CYS A 201 6.48 8.71 -10.76
CA CYS A 201 6.81 7.90 -9.58
C CYS A 201 6.40 6.43 -9.77
N THR A 202 5.22 6.18 -10.33
CA THR A 202 4.72 4.80 -10.55
C THR A 202 5.59 4.07 -11.56
N LEU A 203 5.96 4.71 -12.67
CA LEU A 203 6.85 4.14 -13.68
C LEU A 203 8.25 3.87 -13.13
N ILE A 204 8.87 4.87 -12.50
CA ILE A 204 10.23 4.77 -11.92
C ILE A 204 10.27 3.64 -10.88
N ASN A 205 9.32 3.61 -9.95
CA ASN A 205 9.27 2.56 -8.93
C ASN A 205 9.01 1.16 -9.51
N THR A 206 8.33 1.06 -10.66
CA THR A 206 8.07 -0.23 -11.32
C THR A 206 9.31 -0.72 -12.05
N TYR A 207 9.95 0.13 -12.86
CA TYR A 207 11.21 -0.22 -13.53
C TYR A 207 12.33 -0.51 -12.53
N ALA A 208 12.39 0.24 -11.41
CA ALA A 208 13.40 0.04 -10.38
C ALA A 208 13.23 -1.27 -9.59
N LYS A 209 12.03 -1.86 -9.56
CA LYS A 209 11.80 -3.17 -8.92
C LYS A 209 12.31 -4.33 -9.77
N GLN A 210 12.36 -4.17 -11.10
CA GLN A 210 12.79 -5.23 -12.01
C GLN A 210 14.30 -5.46 -11.95
N LEU A 211 15.07 -4.43 -11.59
CA LEU A 211 16.55 -4.48 -11.54
C LEU A 211 17.18 -4.95 -12.87
N THR A 212 16.56 -4.62 -14.00
CA THR A 212 17.06 -4.92 -15.35
C THR A 212 17.83 -3.73 -15.94
N THR A 213 18.80 -4.02 -16.82
CA THR A 213 19.56 -2.99 -17.54
C THR A 213 18.65 -2.11 -18.41
N ASP A 214 17.66 -2.70 -19.07
CA ASP A 214 16.64 -1.98 -19.82
C ASP A 214 15.78 -1.06 -18.92
N GLY A 215 15.38 -1.54 -17.74
CA GLY A 215 14.68 -0.72 -16.74
C GLY A 215 15.50 0.49 -16.29
N TYR A 216 16.80 0.33 -16.09
CA TYR A 216 17.71 1.42 -15.75
C TYR A 216 17.81 2.48 -16.87
N GLU A 217 17.96 2.06 -18.12
CA GLU A 217 18.00 2.97 -19.27
C GLU A 217 16.67 3.70 -19.47
N LYS A 218 15.53 3.05 -19.19
CA LYS A 218 14.22 3.71 -19.16
C LYS A 218 14.13 4.76 -18.06
N ILE A 219 14.65 4.49 -16.86
CA ILE A 219 14.68 5.46 -15.76
C ILE A 219 15.54 6.68 -16.12
N LYS A 220 16.71 6.49 -16.75
CA LYS A 220 17.54 7.60 -17.24
C LYS A 220 16.81 8.49 -18.24
N LYS A 221 16.14 7.88 -19.23
CA LYS A 221 15.34 8.63 -20.22
C LYS A 221 14.23 9.43 -19.55
N LEU A 222 13.53 8.84 -18.58
CA LEU A 222 12.52 9.55 -17.79
C LEU A 222 13.15 10.69 -16.97
N TYR A 223 14.34 10.49 -16.41
CA TYR A 223 15.06 11.51 -15.66
C TYR A 223 15.44 12.73 -16.52
N GLU A 224 15.97 12.51 -17.72
CA GLU A 224 16.24 13.58 -18.69
C GLU A 224 14.95 14.32 -19.08
N GLU A 225 13.86 13.58 -19.30
CA GLU A 225 12.54 14.15 -19.61
C GLU A 225 11.97 15.00 -18.46
N ILE A 226 12.26 14.61 -17.21
CA ILE A 226 11.86 15.33 -15.98
C ILE A 226 12.66 16.63 -15.84
N ILE A 227 13.99 16.59 -16.00
CA ILE A 227 14.85 17.77 -15.90
C ILE A 227 14.45 18.82 -16.95
N ASN A 228 14.20 18.39 -18.19
CA ASN A 228 13.81 19.28 -19.29
C ASN A 228 12.44 19.94 -19.09
N GLN A 229 11.57 19.39 -18.22
CA GLN A 229 10.26 19.97 -17.92
C GLN A 229 10.27 21.03 -16.81
N GLY A 230 11.38 21.14 -16.06
CA GLY A 230 11.80 22.31 -15.29
C GLY A 230 10.97 22.77 -14.09
N CYS A 231 9.62 22.74 -14.08
CA CYS A 231 8.86 23.54 -13.10
C CYS A 231 7.46 23.03 -12.67
N LYS A 232 7.08 21.76 -12.93
CA LYS A 232 5.73 21.24 -12.55
C LYS A 232 5.74 20.01 -11.64
N LEU A 233 6.91 19.57 -11.21
CA LEU A 233 7.09 18.28 -10.57
C LEU A 233 7.49 18.46 -9.11
N ASP A 234 7.03 17.58 -8.23
CA ASP A 234 7.22 17.68 -6.78
C ASP A 234 8.50 16.95 -6.33
N SER A 235 8.85 17.11 -5.04
CA SER A 235 10.02 16.46 -4.44
C SER A 235 9.89 14.94 -4.34
N GLN A 236 8.67 14.39 -4.50
CA GLN A 236 8.41 12.95 -4.43
C GLN A 236 9.02 12.20 -5.62
N ILE A 237 9.07 12.82 -6.81
CA ILE A 237 9.72 12.21 -7.97
C ILE A 237 11.21 12.06 -7.74
N PHE A 238 11.87 13.08 -7.21
CA PHE A 238 13.30 13.03 -6.92
C PHE A 238 13.62 11.99 -5.84
N ALA A 239 12.80 11.88 -4.79
CA ALA A 239 12.95 10.78 -3.82
C ALA A 239 12.80 9.39 -4.48
N SER A 240 11.88 9.25 -5.43
CA SER A 240 11.69 8.00 -6.19
C SER A 240 12.88 7.71 -7.13
N LEU A 241 13.42 8.73 -7.82
CA LEU A 241 14.60 8.62 -8.68
C LEU A 241 15.85 8.25 -7.89
N ILE A 242 16.09 8.92 -6.76
CA ILE A 242 17.21 8.63 -5.86
C ILE A 242 17.14 7.18 -5.38
N ASN A 243 15.97 6.74 -4.90
CA ASN A 243 15.77 5.37 -4.45
C ASN A 243 15.94 4.37 -5.61
N ALA A 244 15.53 4.73 -6.83
CA ALA A 244 15.73 3.92 -8.02
C ALA A 244 17.21 3.79 -8.40
N PHE A 245 17.95 4.89 -8.55
CA PHE A 245 19.38 4.86 -8.86
C PHE A 245 20.18 4.12 -7.79
N SER A 246 19.82 4.31 -6.52
CA SER A 246 20.41 3.59 -5.39
C SER A 246 20.14 2.08 -5.44
N ASN A 247 18.96 1.63 -5.92
CA ASN A 247 18.67 0.20 -6.11
C ASN A 247 19.57 -0.44 -7.17
N PHE A 248 20.00 0.33 -8.19
CA PHE A 248 20.95 -0.10 -9.21
C PHE A 248 22.42 0.08 -8.77
N GLY A 249 22.67 0.55 -7.54
CA GLY A 249 24.01 0.79 -7.01
C GLY A 249 24.72 2.01 -7.59
N ASN A 250 24.05 2.83 -8.39
CA ASN A 250 24.64 4.06 -8.93
C ASN A 250 24.38 5.24 -7.98
N LEU A 251 25.25 5.38 -6.98
CA LEU A 251 25.19 6.46 -5.99
C LEU A 251 25.50 7.83 -6.62
N GLU A 252 26.40 7.91 -7.60
CA GLU A 252 26.72 9.16 -8.29
C GLU A 252 25.49 9.76 -8.99
N ALA A 253 24.69 8.92 -9.65
CA ALA A 253 23.44 9.34 -10.28
C ALA A 253 22.39 9.75 -9.23
N ALA A 254 22.37 9.10 -8.07
CA ALA A 254 21.50 9.47 -6.95
C ALA A 254 21.88 10.85 -6.38
N ASP A 255 23.17 11.11 -6.17
CA ASP A 255 23.69 12.38 -5.68
C ASP A 255 23.47 13.51 -6.70
N HIS A 256 23.67 13.22 -7.98
CA HIS A 256 23.32 14.16 -9.04
C HIS A 256 21.81 14.47 -9.07
N ALA A 257 20.95 13.47 -8.84
CA ALA A 257 19.50 13.68 -8.73
C ALA A 257 19.12 14.54 -7.52
N LEU A 258 19.82 14.39 -6.38
CA LEU A 258 19.66 15.29 -5.24
C LEU A 258 20.07 16.73 -5.60
N LEU A 259 21.22 16.91 -6.25
CA LEU A 259 21.69 18.24 -6.66
C LEU A 259 20.70 18.92 -7.61
N GLN A 260 20.09 18.18 -8.54
CA GLN A 260 19.03 18.71 -9.39
C GLN A 260 17.77 19.01 -8.60
N ALA A 261 17.42 18.19 -7.60
CA ALA A 261 16.34 18.51 -6.67
C ALA A 261 16.63 19.85 -5.97
N GLU A 262 17.80 20.06 -5.38
CA GLU A 262 18.17 21.33 -4.71
C GLU A 262 17.97 22.56 -5.60
N LYS A 263 18.26 22.45 -6.90
CA LYS A 263 18.11 23.53 -7.87
C LYS A 263 16.66 23.77 -8.30
N LEU A 264 15.88 22.70 -8.45
CA LEU A 264 14.56 22.75 -9.09
C LEU A 264 13.40 22.74 -8.09
N VAL A 265 13.55 22.00 -6.98
CA VAL A 265 12.50 21.74 -5.98
C VAL A 265 13.11 21.59 -4.59
N ARG A 266 12.72 22.43 -3.63
CA ARG A 266 13.20 22.34 -2.24
C ARG A 266 13.10 20.89 -1.70
N PRO A 267 14.23 20.21 -1.43
CA PRO A 267 14.22 18.86 -0.88
C PRO A 267 13.52 18.82 0.47
N ASN A 268 12.92 17.68 0.80
CA ASN A 268 12.33 17.45 2.11
C ASN A 268 13.00 16.25 2.79
N THR A 269 12.58 15.96 4.02
CA THR A 269 13.08 14.83 4.81
C THR A 269 12.98 13.49 4.06
N ALA A 270 11.95 13.30 3.22
CA ALA A 270 11.81 12.08 2.44
C ALA A 270 12.87 11.96 1.33
N THR A 271 13.28 13.07 0.71
CA THR A 271 14.38 13.10 -0.27
C THR A 271 15.71 12.73 0.40
N PHE A 272 16.02 13.30 1.57
CA PHE A 272 17.24 12.96 2.31
C PHE A 272 17.24 11.52 2.84
N ASN A 273 16.10 11.06 3.36
CA ASN A 273 15.94 9.67 3.78
C ASN A 273 16.13 8.68 2.61
N ALA A 274 15.76 9.06 1.38
CA ALA A 274 16.03 8.24 0.20
C ALA A 274 17.54 8.10 -0.10
N ILE A 275 18.32 9.18 0.04
CA ILE A 275 19.79 9.17 -0.11
C ILE A 275 20.44 8.32 0.98
N LEU A 276 20.09 8.56 2.25
CA LEU A 276 20.63 7.80 3.38
C LEU A 276 20.36 6.31 3.24
N LYS A 277 19.14 5.95 2.85
CA LYS A 277 18.78 4.56 2.56
C LYS A 277 19.59 3.99 1.39
N GLY A 278 19.89 4.81 0.39
CA GLY A 278 20.71 4.46 -0.75
C GLY A 278 22.15 4.11 -0.36
N TYR A 279 22.82 5.00 0.39
CA TYR A 279 24.16 4.73 0.93
C TYR A 279 24.19 3.48 1.82
N MET A 280 23.22 3.35 2.74
CA MET A 280 23.15 2.21 3.65
C MET A 280 22.93 0.88 2.91
N ARG A 281 22.10 0.85 1.86
CA ARG A 281 21.87 -0.34 1.05
C ARG A 281 23.11 -0.75 0.25
N ASN A 282 23.92 0.21 -0.18
CA ASN A 282 25.16 -0.04 -0.92
C ASN A 282 26.38 -0.24 -0.01
N ASN A 283 26.15 -0.45 1.30
CA ASN A 283 27.17 -0.73 2.30
C ASN A 283 28.23 0.39 2.41
N CYS A 284 27.78 1.64 2.38
CA CYS A 284 28.60 2.85 2.61
C CYS A 284 28.12 3.63 3.85
N PRO A 285 28.19 3.05 5.07
CA PRO A 285 27.67 3.70 6.27
C PRO A 285 28.44 4.97 6.66
N GLU A 286 29.73 5.07 6.34
CA GLU A 286 30.54 6.28 6.57
C GLU A 286 30.04 7.45 5.73
N SER A 287 29.83 7.25 4.42
CA SER A 287 29.28 8.27 3.53
C SER A 287 27.86 8.66 3.92
N ALA A 288 27.05 7.71 4.41
CA ALA A 288 25.73 8.02 4.95
C ALA A 288 25.80 8.94 6.17
N MET A 289 26.78 8.71 7.07
CA MET A 289 26.98 9.53 8.26
C MET A 289 27.48 10.94 7.90
N GLU A 290 28.44 11.03 6.98
CA GLU A 290 28.96 12.30 6.48
C GLU A 290 27.87 13.14 5.81
N PHE A 291 27.02 12.51 4.99
CA PHE A 291 25.87 13.15 4.37
C PHE A 291 24.84 13.63 5.40
N LEU A 292 24.53 12.80 6.40
CA LEU A 292 23.61 13.16 7.48
C LEU A 292 24.11 14.40 8.21
N GLN A 293 25.39 14.46 8.54
CA GLN A 293 25.98 15.57 9.29
C GLN A 293 26.08 16.85 8.45
N SER A 294 26.74 16.79 7.30
CA SER A 294 27.04 17.98 6.50
C SER A 294 25.81 18.55 5.78
N GLU A 295 25.05 17.70 5.10
CA GLU A 295 23.91 18.14 4.29
C GLU A 295 22.67 18.30 5.17
N MET A 296 22.25 17.23 5.85
CA MET A 296 20.94 17.23 6.53
C MET A 296 20.94 18.10 7.81
N MET A 297 21.98 18.01 8.64
CA MET A 297 22.03 18.71 9.94
C MET A 297 22.65 20.11 9.82
N GLU A 298 23.81 20.27 9.17
CA GLU A 298 24.51 21.56 9.12
C GLU A 298 23.94 22.51 8.06
N LYS A 299 23.82 22.07 6.81
CA LYS A 299 23.35 22.92 5.70
C LYS A 299 21.84 23.15 5.73
N TRP A 300 21.05 22.09 5.92
CA TRP A 300 19.59 22.16 5.84
C TRP A 300 18.89 22.26 7.21
N ASN A 301 19.61 22.12 8.33
CA ASN A 301 19.09 22.19 9.69
C ASN A 301 17.81 21.35 9.90
N CYS A 302 17.79 20.13 9.34
CA CYS A 302 16.68 19.21 9.44
C CYS A 302 16.78 18.41 10.75
N SER A 303 15.71 18.40 11.53
CA SER A 303 15.62 17.51 12.70
C SER A 303 15.49 16.05 12.28
N LEU A 304 16.14 15.17 13.02
CA LEU A 304 16.00 13.72 12.86
C LEU A 304 14.56 13.29 13.15
N ASP A 305 13.98 12.48 12.27
CA ASP A 305 12.71 11.81 12.51
C ASP A 305 12.91 10.31 12.77
N ILE A 306 11.82 9.64 13.16
CA ILE A 306 11.83 8.19 13.40
C ILE A 306 12.25 7.38 12.16
N VAL A 307 12.02 7.90 10.95
CA VAL A 307 12.37 7.21 9.71
C VAL A 307 13.88 7.31 9.47
N THR A 308 14.47 8.48 9.64
CA THR A 308 15.92 8.71 9.55
C THR A 308 16.67 7.81 10.51
N ILE A 309 16.25 7.79 11.79
CA ILE A 309 16.89 6.95 12.80
C ILE A 309 16.75 5.46 12.47
N ASN A 310 15.56 5.01 12.07
CA ASN A 310 15.36 3.61 11.69
C ASN A 310 16.19 3.20 10.46
N ILE A 311 16.43 4.12 9.50
CA ILE A 311 17.34 3.89 8.36
C ILE A 311 18.76 3.69 8.87
N MET A 312 19.22 4.54 9.79
CA MET A 312 20.57 4.44 10.36
C MET A 312 20.77 3.15 11.16
N ILE A 313 19.79 2.76 12.00
CA ILE A 313 19.82 1.49 12.75
C ILE A 313 19.88 0.30 11.77
N ALA A 314 18.98 0.25 10.78
CA ALA A 314 18.92 -0.84 9.82
C ALA A 314 20.19 -0.95 8.96
N GLY A 315 20.73 0.19 8.52
CA GLY A 315 21.94 0.25 7.72
C GLY A 315 23.19 -0.19 8.47
N ASN A 316 23.35 0.22 9.73
CA ASN A 316 24.45 -0.23 10.57
C ASN A 316 24.35 -1.73 10.87
N PHE A 317 23.16 -2.28 11.13
CA PHE A 317 23.01 -3.74 11.23
C PHE A 317 23.34 -4.44 9.92
N HIS A 318 22.97 -3.88 8.77
CA HIS A 318 23.32 -4.46 7.47
C HIS A 318 24.84 -4.51 7.27
N ALA A 319 25.54 -3.43 7.58
CA ALA A 319 27.00 -3.35 7.55
C ALA A 319 27.65 -4.33 8.54
N ALA A 320 27.11 -4.45 9.76
CA ALA A 320 27.57 -5.42 10.76
C ALA A 320 27.43 -6.85 10.25
N ILE A 321 26.28 -7.20 9.65
CA ILE A 321 26.05 -8.54 9.09
C ILE A 321 27.03 -8.83 7.95
N ILE A 322 27.26 -7.87 7.04
CA ILE A 322 28.23 -8.01 5.95
C ILE A 322 29.64 -8.19 6.52
N ALA A 323 30.05 -7.37 7.49
CA ALA A 323 31.35 -7.48 8.15
C ALA A 323 31.53 -8.85 8.82
N LYS A 324 30.50 -9.36 9.53
CA LYS A 324 30.51 -10.70 10.12
C LYS A 324 30.69 -11.80 9.06
N THR A 325 29.99 -11.71 7.94
CA THR A 325 30.13 -12.68 6.84
C THR A 325 31.50 -12.65 6.16
N ARG A 326 32.21 -11.53 6.26
CA ARG A 326 33.58 -11.35 5.73
C ARG A 326 34.66 -11.58 6.79
N GLU A 327 34.28 -12.05 7.98
CA GLU A 327 35.18 -12.26 9.12
C GLU A 327 35.95 -10.99 9.52
N ASN A 328 35.32 -9.82 9.37
CA ASN A 328 35.91 -8.54 9.72
C ASN A 328 35.57 -8.12 11.16
N GLU A 329 36.54 -7.55 11.88
CA GLU A 329 36.43 -7.08 13.26
C GLU A 329 35.45 -5.90 13.41
N ASP A 330 35.20 -5.15 12.33
CA ASP A 330 34.27 -4.02 12.32
C ASP A 330 32.80 -4.40 12.62
N SER A 331 32.45 -5.70 12.60
CA SER A 331 31.09 -6.16 12.85
C SER A 331 30.54 -5.68 14.19
N GLU A 332 31.33 -5.73 15.27
CA GLU A 332 30.88 -5.31 16.59
C GLU A 332 30.76 -3.78 16.65
N ALA A 333 31.67 -3.05 15.98
CA ALA A 333 31.63 -1.59 15.91
C ALA A 333 30.36 -1.08 15.20
N TYR A 334 29.97 -1.67 14.08
CA TYR A 334 28.70 -1.32 13.42
C TYR A 334 27.48 -1.71 14.25
N MET A 335 27.53 -2.82 14.99
CA MET A 335 26.45 -3.21 15.87
C MET A 335 26.28 -2.21 17.03
N GLU A 336 27.38 -1.75 17.64
CA GLU A 336 27.33 -0.71 18.67
C GLU A 336 26.82 0.62 18.09
N LYS A 337 27.25 1.02 16.89
CA LYS A 337 26.65 2.19 16.20
C LYS A 337 25.13 2.06 16.06
N ALA A 338 24.61 0.87 15.70
CA ALA A 338 23.17 0.65 15.61
C ALA A 338 22.47 0.80 16.98
N ARG A 339 23.11 0.36 18.06
CA ARG A 339 22.63 0.57 19.43
C ARG A 339 22.67 2.03 19.84
N ASP A 340 23.74 2.75 19.50
CA ASP A 340 23.87 4.19 19.77
C ASP A 340 22.75 4.99 19.11
N TRP A 341 22.38 4.65 17.86
CA TRP A 341 21.22 5.26 17.20
C TRP A 341 19.90 4.99 17.92
N TYR A 342 19.71 3.78 18.47
CA TYR A 342 18.55 3.47 19.30
C TYR A 342 18.56 4.25 20.61
N LEU A 343 19.70 4.38 21.28
CA LEU A 343 19.83 5.18 22.51
C LEU A 343 19.62 6.67 22.24
N LEU A 344 20.14 7.17 21.11
CA LEU A 344 19.91 8.54 20.66
C LEU A 344 18.41 8.81 20.49
N MET A 345 17.68 7.88 19.86
CA MET A 345 16.23 7.94 19.70
C MET A 345 15.52 8.17 21.03
N LEU A 346 15.87 7.38 22.05
CA LEU A 346 15.30 7.48 23.39
C LEU A 346 15.68 8.80 24.08
N SER A 347 16.94 9.23 23.93
CA SER A 347 17.43 10.48 24.52
C SER A 347 16.78 11.73 23.93
N GLN A 348 16.37 11.67 22.66
CA GLN A 348 15.64 12.73 21.96
C GLN A 348 14.12 12.62 22.13
N GLU A 349 13.65 11.74 23.02
CA GLU A 349 12.22 11.49 23.28
C GLU A 349 11.41 11.04 22.06
N ILE A 350 12.09 10.55 21.01
CA ILE A 350 11.46 10.00 19.82
C ILE A 350 10.96 8.59 20.17
N GLN A 351 9.64 8.39 20.13
CA GLN A 351 9.04 7.13 20.56
C GLN A 351 9.34 5.98 19.59
N PRO A 352 9.91 4.84 20.05
CA PRO A 352 10.08 3.65 19.23
C PRO A 352 8.77 3.20 18.57
N SER A 353 8.89 2.59 17.39
CA SER A 353 7.74 2.02 16.66
C SER A 353 7.89 0.52 16.48
N VAL A 354 6.84 -0.13 15.97
CA VAL A 354 6.88 -1.52 15.51
C VAL A 354 8.03 -1.74 14.52
N VAL A 355 8.31 -0.75 13.65
CA VAL A 355 9.41 -0.82 12.68
C VAL A 355 10.76 -0.84 13.37
N THR A 356 10.95 0.00 14.40
CA THR A 356 12.19 0.07 15.19
C THR A 356 12.53 -1.28 15.82
N PHE A 357 11.56 -1.89 16.53
CA PHE A 357 11.78 -3.19 17.16
C PHE A 357 11.90 -4.33 16.15
N ASN A 358 11.16 -4.31 15.04
CA ASN A 358 11.34 -5.29 13.97
C ASN A 358 12.76 -5.25 13.38
N THR A 359 13.33 -4.04 13.22
CA THR A 359 14.71 -3.85 12.76
C THR A 359 15.72 -4.38 13.78
N LEU A 360 15.55 -4.07 15.08
CA LEU A 360 16.43 -4.57 16.16
C LEU A 360 16.40 -6.10 16.25
N ILE A 361 15.20 -6.70 16.28
CA ILE A 361 15.02 -8.16 16.33
C ILE A 361 15.72 -8.84 15.15
N GLN A 362 15.51 -8.33 13.93
CA GLN A 362 16.10 -8.92 12.74
C GLN A 362 17.63 -8.73 12.71
N GLY A 363 18.12 -7.55 13.09
CA GLY A 363 19.55 -7.21 13.12
C GLY A 363 20.33 -8.08 14.10
N PHE A 364 19.95 -8.04 15.38
CA PHE A 364 20.59 -8.84 16.42
C PHE A 364 20.45 -10.34 16.17
N GLY A 365 19.29 -10.78 15.69
CA GLY A 365 19.05 -12.20 15.42
C GLY A 365 19.93 -12.76 14.30
N LYS A 366 20.14 -12.01 13.21
CA LYS A 366 21.10 -12.40 12.15
C LYS A 366 22.56 -12.38 12.62
N LEU A 367 22.88 -11.55 13.61
CA LEU A 367 24.18 -11.54 14.27
C LEU A 367 24.30 -12.62 15.36
N GLY A 368 23.24 -13.37 15.66
CA GLY A 368 23.23 -14.45 16.65
C GLY A 368 23.19 -13.98 18.11
N LYS A 369 22.88 -12.70 18.36
CA LYS A 369 22.81 -12.12 19.72
C LYS A 369 21.39 -12.31 20.27
N MET A 370 21.04 -13.53 20.66
CA MET A 370 19.66 -13.88 21.09
C MET A 370 19.22 -13.14 22.35
N ASP A 371 20.12 -12.83 23.28
CA ASP A 371 19.80 -12.04 24.48
C ASP A 371 19.26 -10.65 24.13
N GLU A 372 19.87 -10.00 23.13
CA GLU A 372 19.43 -8.69 22.63
C GLU A 372 18.09 -8.79 21.87
N VAL A 373 17.81 -9.91 21.21
CA VAL A 373 16.51 -10.17 20.58
C VAL A 373 15.41 -10.27 21.63
N ILE A 374 15.64 -11.04 22.70
CA ILE A 374 14.68 -11.19 23.81
C ILE A 374 14.48 -9.85 24.52
N LYS A 375 15.55 -9.09 24.75
CA LYS A 375 15.49 -7.74 25.31
C LYS A 375 14.64 -6.81 24.42
N SER A 376 14.83 -6.84 23.11
CA SER A 376 14.06 -6.03 22.15
C SER A 376 12.56 -6.37 22.19
N VAL A 377 12.19 -7.66 22.27
CA VAL A 377 10.79 -8.08 22.41
C VAL A 377 10.20 -7.62 23.74
N THR A 378 10.97 -7.74 24.82
CA THR A 378 10.55 -7.31 26.17
C THR A 378 10.34 -5.81 26.23
N GLU A 379 11.24 -5.02 25.64
CA GLU A 379 11.11 -3.58 25.53
C GLU A 379 9.91 -3.18 24.67
N MET A 380 9.69 -3.84 23.54
CA MET A 380 8.49 -3.62 22.71
C MET A 380 7.19 -3.77 23.51
N GLN A 381 7.10 -4.78 24.37
CA GLN A 381 5.97 -4.98 25.28
C GLN A 381 5.88 -3.88 26.36
N ARG A 382 7.00 -3.45 26.93
CA ARG A 382 7.06 -2.36 27.93
C ARG A 382 6.60 -1.02 27.35
N PHE A 383 6.93 -0.74 26.09
CA PHE A 383 6.42 0.41 25.35
C PHE A 383 4.95 0.24 24.87
N LEU A 384 4.29 -0.86 25.21
CA LEU A 384 2.92 -1.19 24.82
C LEU A 384 2.72 -1.21 23.29
N ILE A 385 3.76 -1.58 22.55
CA ILE A 385 3.72 -1.67 21.10
C ILE A 385 3.24 -3.06 20.70
N VAL A 386 2.11 -3.13 19.99
CA VAL A 386 1.50 -4.40 19.57
C VAL A 386 2.35 -5.05 18.46
N PRO A 387 2.78 -6.31 18.62
CA PRO A 387 3.47 -7.06 17.58
C PRO A 387 2.65 -7.17 16.28
N SER A 388 3.34 -7.07 15.16
CA SER A 388 2.76 -7.25 13.81
C SER A 388 3.07 -8.64 13.25
N LEU A 389 2.40 -9.05 12.17
CA LEU A 389 2.79 -10.26 11.43
C LEU A 389 4.28 -10.24 11.02
N MET A 390 4.81 -9.06 10.68
CA MET A 390 6.24 -8.91 10.38
C MET A 390 7.14 -9.20 11.60
N THR A 391 6.68 -8.89 12.81
CA THR A 391 7.39 -9.17 14.06
C THR A 391 7.53 -10.67 14.26
N PHE A 392 6.43 -11.42 14.15
CA PHE A 392 6.44 -12.88 14.26
C PHE A 392 7.23 -13.54 13.13
N ARG A 393 7.15 -13.00 11.91
CA ARG A 393 7.98 -13.46 10.79
C ARG A 393 9.47 -13.32 11.10
N ASN A 394 9.92 -12.15 11.56
CA ASN A 394 11.31 -11.92 11.92
C ASN A 394 11.77 -12.84 13.06
N LEU A 395 10.93 -13.04 14.09
CA LEU A 395 11.26 -13.95 15.19
C LEU A 395 11.39 -15.41 14.70
N ALA A 396 10.45 -15.89 13.89
CA ALA A 396 10.51 -17.23 13.32
C ALA A 396 11.76 -17.43 12.45
N ASP A 397 12.10 -16.46 11.59
CA ASP A 397 13.34 -16.49 10.80
C ASP A 397 14.58 -16.56 11.71
N VAL A 398 14.61 -15.76 12.79
CA VAL A 398 15.75 -15.72 13.74
C VAL A 398 15.92 -17.03 14.50
N TYR A 399 14.84 -17.57 15.09
CA TYR A 399 14.90 -18.87 15.77
C TYR A 399 15.26 -20.02 14.81
N GLY A 400 14.74 -19.98 13.58
CA GLY A 400 15.12 -20.92 12.52
C GLY A 400 16.60 -20.87 12.16
N LEU A 401 17.20 -19.67 12.08
CA LEU A 401 18.65 -19.51 11.86
C LEU A 401 19.49 -20.09 13.00
N GLN A 402 18.99 -20.03 14.24
CA GLN A 402 19.66 -20.62 15.41
C GLN A 402 19.36 -22.12 15.60
N LYS A 403 18.55 -22.72 14.71
CA LYS A 403 18.06 -24.11 14.83
C LYS A 403 17.33 -24.39 16.15
N ASP A 404 16.66 -23.38 16.70
CA ASP A 404 15.86 -23.50 17.91
C ASP A 404 14.37 -23.72 17.55
N PHE A 405 13.98 -24.98 17.48
CA PHE A 405 12.61 -25.35 17.12
C PHE A 405 11.57 -25.01 18.21
N GLU A 406 11.95 -25.07 19.47
CA GLU A 406 11.03 -24.74 20.57
C GLU A 406 10.70 -23.24 20.54
N GLY A 407 11.70 -22.39 20.26
CA GLY A 407 11.48 -20.98 19.95
C GLY A 407 10.51 -20.78 18.78
N VAL A 408 10.69 -21.51 17.67
CA VAL A 408 9.77 -21.44 16.51
C VAL A 408 8.32 -21.81 16.90
N LYS A 409 8.10 -22.88 17.68
CA LYS A 409 6.75 -23.25 18.17
C LYS A 409 6.14 -22.19 19.07
N LEU A 410 6.93 -21.61 19.97
CA LEU A 410 6.48 -20.56 20.88
C LEU A 410 5.98 -19.34 20.08
N VAL A 411 6.76 -18.90 19.08
CA VAL A 411 6.38 -17.78 18.20
C VAL A 411 5.08 -18.08 17.44
N TRP A 412 4.90 -19.31 16.94
CA TRP A 412 3.66 -19.72 16.26
C TRP A 412 2.44 -19.65 17.20
N ASN A 413 2.59 -20.19 18.41
CA ASN A 413 1.52 -20.20 19.40
C ASN A 413 1.17 -18.78 19.88
N ASP A 414 2.18 -17.94 20.11
CA ASP A 414 1.97 -16.56 20.53
C ASP A 414 1.26 -15.76 19.46
N MET A 415 1.63 -15.90 18.19
CA MET A 415 0.91 -15.28 17.07
C MET A 415 -0.60 -15.61 17.10
N GLY A 416 -0.95 -16.88 17.37
CA GLY A 416 -2.34 -17.32 17.54
C GLY A 416 -3.05 -16.67 18.74
N LYS A 417 -2.36 -16.47 19.87
CA LYS A 417 -2.92 -15.76 21.04
C LYS A 417 -3.21 -14.30 20.76
N PHE A 418 -2.43 -13.65 19.90
CA PHE A 418 -2.68 -12.29 19.43
C PHE A 418 -3.84 -12.20 18.42
N GLY A 419 -4.42 -13.33 18.02
CA GLY A 419 -5.54 -13.37 17.07
C GLY A 419 -5.15 -12.92 15.66
N LEU A 420 -3.87 -13.05 15.30
CA LEU A 420 -3.39 -12.70 13.97
C LEU A 420 -3.60 -13.88 13.02
N GLU A 421 -4.35 -13.66 11.94
CA GLU A 421 -4.52 -14.67 10.90
C GLU A 421 -3.24 -14.80 10.05
N PRO A 422 -2.73 -16.02 9.83
CA PRO A 422 -1.56 -16.24 8.99
C PRO A 422 -1.81 -15.82 7.54
N ASP A 423 -0.84 -15.13 6.94
CA ASP A 423 -0.76 -14.95 5.49
C ASP A 423 0.17 -15.99 4.83
N HIS A 424 0.19 -16.02 3.50
CA HIS A 424 1.09 -16.92 2.76
C HIS A 424 2.57 -16.72 3.16
N LYS A 425 3.05 -15.49 3.38
CA LYS A 425 4.47 -15.21 3.65
C LYS A 425 4.93 -15.70 5.01
N ILE A 426 4.07 -15.60 6.02
CA ILE A 426 4.41 -16.08 7.36
C ILE A 426 4.42 -17.60 7.40
N ILE A 427 3.48 -18.28 6.72
CA ILE A 427 3.48 -19.74 6.58
C ILE A 427 4.77 -20.22 5.91
N GLU A 428 5.15 -19.60 4.77
CA GLU A 428 6.42 -19.92 4.10
C GLU A 428 7.63 -19.74 5.03
N THR A 429 7.58 -18.76 5.92
CA THR A 429 8.65 -18.46 6.87
C THR A 429 8.74 -19.51 7.98
N PHE A 430 7.62 -19.89 8.58
CA PHE A 430 7.58 -20.96 9.59
C PHE A 430 7.98 -22.32 9.01
N VAL A 431 7.54 -22.64 7.79
CA VAL A 431 7.96 -23.86 7.09
C VAL A 431 9.47 -23.87 6.86
N ARG A 432 10.06 -22.77 6.39
CA ARG A 432 11.51 -22.64 6.22
C ARG A 432 12.27 -22.78 7.54
N ALA A 433 11.79 -22.12 8.60
CA ALA A 433 12.40 -22.17 9.92
C ALA A 433 12.37 -23.59 10.51
N ALA A 434 11.24 -24.30 10.37
CA ALA A 434 11.13 -25.69 10.82
C ALA A 434 12.01 -26.66 10.00
N LYS A 435 12.06 -26.49 8.68
CA LYS A 435 13.00 -27.24 7.83
C LYS A 435 14.46 -27.00 8.24
N ALA A 436 14.83 -25.76 8.59
CA ALA A 436 16.17 -25.45 9.10
C ALA A 436 16.48 -26.13 10.45
N CYS A 437 15.44 -26.45 11.23
CA CYS A 437 15.53 -27.23 12.47
C CYS A 437 15.44 -28.76 12.26
N ASN A 438 15.35 -29.23 11.01
CA ASN A 438 15.08 -30.63 10.62
C ASN A 438 13.69 -31.18 11.01
N GLU A 439 12.71 -30.31 11.19
CA GLU A 439 11.36 -30.64 11.68
C GLU A 439 10.35 -30.65 10.53
N ASN A 440 10.58 -31.57 9.58
CA ASN A 440 9.84 -31.65 8.32
C ASN A 440 8.37 -32.06 8.52
N GLU A 441 8.08 -32.86 9.55
CA GLU A 441 6.71 -33.29 9.84
C GLU A 441 5.84 -32.10 10.27
N TRP A 442 6.36 -31.26 11.17
CA TRP A 442 5.68 -30.05 11.62
C TRP A 442 5.53 -29.02 10.49
N ALA A 443 6.57 -28.88 9.66
CA ALA A 443 6.51 -28.04 8.46
C ALA A 443 5.40 -28.50 7.50
N ALA A 444 5.28 -29.80 7.26
CA ALA A 444 4.23 -30.37 6.42
C ALA A 444 2.83 -30.24 7.05
N GLU A 445 2.72 -30.37 8.37
CA GLU A 445 1.46 -30.21 9.10
C GLU A 445 0.94 -28.77 9.02
N ILE A 446 1.81 -27.77 9.26
CA ILE A 446 1.44 -26.36 9.13
C ILE A 446 1.00 -26.03 7.72
N LEU A 447 1.74 -26.52 6.72
CA LEU A 447 1.39 -26.27 5.33
C LEU A 447 0.03 -26.88 5.01
N LYS A 448 -0.20 -28.16 5.36
CA LYS A 448 -1.48 -28.87 5.17
C LYS A 448 -2.66 -28.14 5.82
N LYS A 449 -2.53 -27.72 7.08
CA LYS A 449 -3.60 -27.00 7.81
C LYS A 449 -3.96 -25.66 7.17
N ASN A 450 -3.01 -25.05 6.47
CA ASN A 450 -3.15 -23.72 5.88
C ASN A 450 -3.21 -23.73 4.34
N MET A 451 -3.42 -24.90 3.72
CA MET A 451 -3.48 -25.01 2.25
C MET A 451 -4.57 -24.14 1.62
N HIS A 452 -5.67 -23.90 2.34
CA HIS A 452 -6.76 -23.03 1.90
C HIS A 452 -6.30 -21.59 1.57
N ILE A 453 -5.19 -21.11 2.16
CA ILE A 453 -4.61 -19.77 1.89
C ILE A 453 -3.95 -19.69 0.50
N TYR A 454 -3.64 -20.85 -0.09
CA TYR A 454 -2.98 -20.98 -1.39
C TYR A 454 -3.94 -21.37 -2.53
N GLU A 455 -5.21 -21.64 -2.23
CA GLU A 455 -6.22 -21.90 -3.26
C GLU A 455 -6.38 -20.68 -4.19
N GLY A 456 -6.29 -20.89 -5.51
CA GLY A 456 -6.43 -19.82 -6.51
C GLY A 456 -5.19 -18.96 -6.77
N LYS A 457 -4.03 -19.27 -6.18
CA LYS A 457 -2.76 -18.59 -6.44
C LYS A 457 -1.81 -19.47 -7.23
N ASP A 458 -1.30 -18.96 -8.34
CA ASP A 458 -0.26 -19.60 -9.15
C ASP A 458 1.12 -19.40 -8.47
N ASN A 459 1.26 -19.95 -7.27
CA ASN A 459 2.40 -19.65 -6.42
C ASN A 459 3.57 -20.57 -6.79
N LYS A 460 4.45 -20.10 -7.69
CA LYS A 460 5.74 -20.76 -8.00
C LYS A 460 6.53 -21.13 -6.73
N ASN A 461 6.36 -20.35 -5.65
CA ASN A 461 6.97 -20.61 -4.35
C ASN A 461 6.33 -21.77 -3.57
N LEU A 462 5.03 -22.01 -3.72
CA LEU A 462 4.37 -23.17 -3.11
C LEU A 462 4.91 -24.47 -3.74
N ASN A 463 5.13 -24.47 -5.06
CA ASN A 463 5.78 -25.60 -5.74
C ASN A 463 7.20 -25.84 -5.22
N ASN A 464 8.01 -24.78 -5.02
CA ASN A 464 9.35 -24.93 -4.42
C ASN A 464 9.31 -25.44 -2.97
N ILE A 465 8.25 -25.13 -2.22
CA ILE A 465 8.07 -25.58 -0.83
C ILE A 465 7.56 -27.02 -0.75
N LEU A 466 6.74 -27.45 -1.71
CA LEU A 466 6.15 -28.79 -1.81
C LEU A 466 7.10 -29.81 -2.49
N ILE A 467 7.99 -29.37 -3.39
CA ILE A 467 8.95 -30.23 -4.10
C ILE A 467 10.15 -30.62 -3.22
N HIS A 468 10.52 -29.78 -2.25
CA HIS A 468 11.52 -30.06 -1.22
C HIS A 468 10.87 -30.54 0.08
#